data_AF-A0A1F7UNX0-F1
#
_entry.id   AF-A0A1F7UNX0-F1
#
_cell.length_a   1.000
_cell.length_b   1.000
_cell.length_c   1.000
_cell.angle_alpha   90.00
_cell.angle_beta   90.00
_cell.angle_gamma   90.00
#
_symmetry.space_group_name_H-M   'P 1'
#
loop_
_entity.id
_entity.type
_entity.pdbx_description
1 polymer ?
#
loop_
_entity_poly.entity_id
_entity_poly.type
_entity_poly.pdbx_seq_one_letter_code
_entity_poly.pdbx_strand_id
1 'polypeptide(L)' 'MSTKSSTITVSSKTMESILYELRMIRDEIALLLPQEDLEEYANVERVKQSYAKAIKRYPPAMV' A
#
# COMPACT_ATOMS: atom_id res chain seq x y z
N MET A 1 27.14 -6.44 13.65
CA MET A 1 27.34 -5.12 13.00
C MET A 1 26.09 -4.30 13.27
N SER A 2 26.20 -3.17 13.97
CA SER A 2 25.04 -2.31 14.30
C SER A 2 24.82 -1.33 13.15
N THR A 3 23.76 -1.52 12.37
CA THR A 3 23.36 -0.59 11.31
C THR A 3 22.73 0.63 11.97
N LYS A 4 23.47 1.73 12.05
CA LYS A 4 22.93 3.03 12.47
C LYS A 4 21.86 3.44 11.45
N SER A 5 20.59 3.33 11.84
CA SER A 5 19.47 3.84 11.04
C SER A 5 19.51 5.36 11.10
N SER A 6 19.98 6.00 10.03
CA SER A 6 19.89 7.45 9.86
C SER A 6 18.44 7.80 9.50
N THR A 7 17.75 8.53 10.37
CA THR A 7 16.39 9.02 10.10
C THR A 7 16.43 10.02 8.95
N ILE A 8 16.00 9.60 7.76
CA ILE A 8 15.90 10.47 6.58
C ILE A 8 14.61 11.29 6.71
N THR A 9 14.73 12.60 6.85
CA THR A 9 13.60 13.52 6.88
C THR A 9 13.21 13.89 5.46
N VAL A 10 12.09 13.36 4.98
CA VAL A 10 11.51 13.67 3.66
C VAL A 10 10.48 14.78 3.82
N SER A 11 10.45 15.75 2.91
CA SER A 11 9.43 16.80 2.94
C SER A 11 8.03 16.22 2.66
N SER A 12 6.98 16.76 3.30
CA SER A 12 5.59 16.31 3.08
C SER A 12 5.23 16.29 1.59
N LYS A 13 5.60 17.36 0.87
CA LYS A 13 5.35 17.48 -0.57
C LYS A 13 6.05 16.39 -1.38
N THR A 14 7.30 16.07 -1.04
CA THR A 14 8.03 14.98 -1.72
C THR A 14 7.36 13.63 -1.44
N MET A 15 6.93 13.38 -0.21
CA MET A 15 6.21 12.15 0.15
C MET A 15 4.87 12.05 -0.59
N GLU A 16 4.11 13.15 -0.68
CA GLU A 16 2.86 13.23 -1.43
C GLU A 16 3.08 12.93 -2.91
N SER A 17 4.12 13.50 -3.53
CA SER A 17 4.48 13.20 -4.92
C SER A 17 4.85 11.73 -5.12
N ILE A 18 5.64 11.14 -4.22
CA ILE A 18 5.99 9.71 -4.29
C ILE A 18 4.73 8.84 -4.21
N LEU A 19 3.83 9.13 -3.27
CA LEU A 19 2.59 8.39 -3.10
C LEU A 19 1.64 8.56 -4.30
N TYR A 20 1.65 9.73 -4.94
CA TYR A 20 0.89 9.97 -6.17
C TYR A 20 1.39 9.08 -7.32
N GLU A 21 2.70 9.06 -7.57
CA GLU A 21 3.30 8.19 -8.60
C GLU A 21 3.03 6.71 -8.32
N LEU A 22 3.14 6.27 -7.07
CA LEU A 22 2.83 4.89 -6.68
C LEU A 22 1.36 4.52 -6.94
N ARG A 23 0.42 5.46 -6.80
CA ARG A 23 -0.99 5.22 -7.13
C ARG A 23 -1.20 5.07 -8.62
N MET A 24 -0.57 5.94 -9.43
CA MET A 24 -0.64 5.85 -10.88
C MET A 24 -0.11 4.50 -11.38
N ILE A 25 1.06 4.09 -10.89
CA ILE A 25 1.66 2.79 -11.22
C ILE A 25 0.74 1.63 -10.80
N ARG A 26 0.17 1.68 -9.58
CA ARG A 26 -0.77 0.65 -9.12
C ARG A 26 -1.98 0.55 -10.05
N ASP A 27 -2.55 1.68 -10.46
CA ASP A 27 -3.76 1.69 -11.28
C ASP A 27 -3.49 1.18 -12.71
N GLU A 28 -2.32 1.50 -13.28
CA GLU A 28 -1.86 0.95 -14.56
C GLU A 28 -1.60 -0.56 -14.48
N ILE A 29 -0.96 -1.02 -13.40
CA ILE A 29 -0.62 -2.43 -13.22
C ILE A 29 -1.83 -3.26 -12.79
N ALA A 30 -2.84 -2.69 -12.11
CA ALA A 30 -4.06 -3.40 -11.71
C ALA A 30 -4.87 -3.91 -12.91
N LEU A 31 -4.72 -3.31 -14.09
CA LEU A 31 -5.32 -3.80 -15.34
C LEU A 31 -4.59 -5.05 -15.89
N LEU A 32 -3.34 -5.25 -15.50
CA LEU A 32 -2.44 -6.29 -16.02
C LEU A 32 -2.19 -7.42 -15.02
N LEU A 33 -2.33 -7.16 -13.72
CA LEU A 33 -2.22 -8.19 -12.71
C LEU A 33 -3.50 -9.01 -12.65
N PRO A 34 -3.42 -10.35 -12.70
CA PRO A 34 -4.56 -11.18 -12.33
C PRO A 34 -4.99 -10.76 -10.93
N GLN A 35 -6.30 -10.64 -10.71
CA GLN A 35 -6.85 -10.48 -9.37
C GLN A 35 -6.32 -11.66 -8.55
N GLU A 36 -5.35 -11.39 -7.66
CA GLU A 36 -4.75 -12.46 -6.86
C GLU A 36 -5.86 -13.20 -6.12
N ASP A 37 -5.93 -14.51 -6.34
CA ASP A 37 -6.89 -15.32 -5.60
C ASP A 37 -6.43 -15.38 -4.15
N LEU A 38 -7.29 -14.91 -3.26
CA LEU A 38 -7.02 -14.94 -1.84
C LEU A 38 -6.91 -16.38 -1.32
N GLU A 39 -7.44 -17.37 -2.04
CA GLU A 39 -7.41 -18.79 -1.67
C GLU A 39 -5.99 -19.36 -1.51
N GLU A 40 -4.99 -18.79 -2.19
CA GLU A 40 -3.60 -19.25 -2.10
C GLU A 40 -2.87 -18.73 -0.83
N TYR A 41 -3.46 -17.78 -0.11
CA TYR A 41 -2.86 -17.23 1.10
C TYR A 41 -3.09 -18.14 2.31
N ALA A 42 -2.01 -18.47 3.01
CA ALA A 42 -2.04 -19.31 4.22
C ALA A 42 -2.98 -18.82 5.34
N ASN A 43 -3.41 -17.55 5.33
CA ASN A 43 -4.33 -17.03 6.34
C ASN A 43 -5.21 -15.88 5.80
N VAL A 44 -6.14 -16.25 4.91
CA VAL A 44 -7.06 -15.34 4.22
C VAL A 44 -7.82 -14.40 5.16
N GLU A 45 -8.35 -14.95 6.26
CA GLU A 45 -9.17 -14.18 7.20
C GLU A 45 -8.37 -13.07 7.88
N ARG A 46 -7.09 -13.31 8.18
CA ARG A 46 -6.21 -12.27 8.72
C ARG A 46 -5.97 -11.16 7.71
N VAL A 47 -5.79 -11.49 6.43
CA VAL A 47 -5.58 -10.50 5.36
C VAL A 47 -6.81 -9.61 5.21
N LYS A 48 -8.01 -10.21 5.12
CA LYS A 48 -9.29 -9.48 5.07
C LYS A 48 -9.47 -8.53 6.27
N GLN A 49 -9.18 -9.00 7.49
CA GLN A 49 -9.29 -8.17 8.69
C GLN A 49 -8.29 -7.01 8.69
N SER A 50 -7.06 -7.25 8.23
CA SER A 50 -6.05 -6.20 8.11
C SER A 50 -6.47 -5.13 7.11
N TYR A 51 -6.99 -5.56 5.94
CA TYR A 51 -7.50 -4.68 4.92
C TYR A 51 -8.68 -3.83 5.42
N ALA A 52 -9.64 -4.45 6.11
CA ALA A 52 -10.77 -3.73 6.71
C ALA A 52 -10.33 -2.67 7.73
N LYS A 53 -9.28 -2.95 8.53
CA LYS A 53 -8.69 -1.96 9.44
C LYS A 53 -8.02 -0.82 8.68
N ALA A 54 -7.33 -1.13 7.58
CA ALA A 54 -6.66 -0.14 6.75
C ALA A 54 -7.66 0.81 6.09
N ILE A 55 -8.75 0.30 5.50
CA ILE A 55 -9.81 1.13 4.90
C ILE A 55 -10.43 2.09 5.92
N LYS A 56 -10.68 1.63 7.15
CA LYS A 56 -11.24 2.51 8.20
C LYS A 56 -10.31 3.67 8.55
N ARG A 57 -9.00 3.43 8.54
CA ARG A 57 -7.99 4.43 8.91
C ARG A 57 -7.60 5.33 7.73
N TYR A 58 -7.66 4.77 6.53
CA TYR A 58 -7.28 5.39 5.27
C TYR A 58 -8.42 5.12 4.27
N PRO A 59 -9.55 5.82 4.41
CA PRO A 59 -10.67 5.63 3.50
C PRO A 59 -10.19 5.90 2.07
N PRO A 60 -10.51 5.03 1.10
CA PRO A 60 -10.20 5.32 -0.29
C PRO A 60 -10.87 6.64 -0.65
N ALA A 61 -10.10 7.54 -1.28
CA ALA A 61 -10.66 8.76 -1.81
C ALA A 61 -11.76 8.34 -2.80
N MET A 62 -13.01 8.66 -2.49
CA MET A 62 -14.10 8.51 -3.45
C MET A 62 -13.78 9.46 -4.59
N VAL A 63 -13.50 8.90 -5.76
CA VAL A 63 -13.43 9.65 -7.03
C VAL A 63 -14.85 10.03 -7.42
#